data_AF-A0A3G2T2G7-F1
#
_entry.id   AF-A0A3G2T2G7-F1
#
_cell.length_a   1.000
_cell.length_b   1.000
_cell.length_c   1.000
_cell.angle_alpha   90.00
_cell.angle_beta   90.00
_cell.angle_gamma   90.00
#
_symmetry.space_group_name_H-M   'P 1'
#
loop_
_entity.id
_entity.type
_entity.pdbx_description
1 polymer ?
#
loop_
_entity_poly.entity_id
_entity_poly.type
_entity_poly.pdbx_seq_one_letter_code
_entity_poly.pdbx_strand_id
1 'polypeptide(L)'
;MKQIRPFPPTDFIDQAEEEEVIRLAPAPDLKEWVVANWLTVGGHLHNPDHDHIAELLHDDETFLAFAWASSAAVAKKRMVLGQCEKVMINVGGWKKARQEQQMRDWFGFVPVYLITVDASFCENSNDVEFCRLIEHELYHIGVERDEDGEPICSDVTGLPKHYLAGHDVEVFFGETKRWGADANVKRLLEIAKNAPFVSEKSISACCGNCVIG
;
A
#
# COMPACT_ATOMS: atom_id res chain seq x y z
N MET A 1 -0.87 -7.90 -26.85
CA MET A 1 -0.43 -9.13 -26.14
C MET A 1 -1.35 -9.30 -24.94
N LYS A 2 -1.81 -10.52 -24.62
CA LYS A 2 -2.61 -10.75 -23.42
C LYS A 2 -1.66 -10.65 -22.22
N GLN A 3 -1.69 -9.55 -21.50
CA GLN A 3 -0.85 -9.36 -20.32
C GLN A 3 -1.36 -10.29 -19.21
N ILE A 4 -0.46 -11.07 -18.61
CA ILE A 4 -0.77 -12.00 -17.50
C ILE A 4 -0.21 -11.37 -16.23
N ARG A 5 -0.90 -11.51 -15.09
CA ARG A 5 -0.37 -11.01 -13.82
C ARG A 5 0.93 -11.76 -13.45
N PRO A 6 1.89 -11.09 -12.78
CA PRO A 6 3.09 -11.74 -12.26
C PRO A 6 2.74 -12.74 -11.16
N PHE A 7 3.53 -13.80 -11.09
CA PHE A 7 3.47 -14.80 -10.03
C PHE A 7 4.83 -14.84 -9.34
N PRO A 8 4.90 -15.18 -8.04
CA PRO A 8 6.18 -15.38 -7.39
C PRO A 8 6.98 -16.46 -8.12
N PRO A 9 8.32 -16.33 -8.23
CA PRO A 9 9.15 -17.33 -8.87
C PRO A 9 9.01 -18.70 -8.20
N THR A 10 8.87 -19.78 -8.97
CA THR A 10 8.74 -21.15 -8.41
C THR A 10 9.92 -21.51 -7.52
N ASP A 11 11.15 -21.26 -7.98
CA ASP A 11 12.37 -21.49 -7.19
C ASP A 11 12.34 -20.75 -5.83
N PHE A 12 11.70 -19.59 -5.75
CA PHE A 12 11.57 -18.83 -4.51
C PHE A 12 10.57 -19.50 -3.55
N ILE A 13 9.45 -20.02 -4.06
CA ILE A 13 8.45 -20.76 -3.27
C ILE A 13 9.06 -22.07 -2.76
N ASP A 14 9.68 -22.86 -3.65
CA ASP A 14 10.32 -24.13 -3.31
C ASP A 14 11.37 -23.95 -2.19
N GLN A 15 12.23 -22.92 -2.32
CA GLN A 15 13.21 -22.58 -1.28
C GLN A 15 12.56 -22.16 0.04
N ALA A 16 11.43 -21.45 -0.02
CA ALA A 16 10.74 -21.00 1.18
C ALA A 16 10.07 -22.16 1.94
N GLU A 17 9.61 -23.21 1.25
CA GLU A 17 9.06 -24.42 1.89
C GLU A 17 10.12 -25.17 2.72
N GLU A 18 11.40 -25.02 2.37
CA GLU A 18 12.53 -25.62 3.08
C GLU A 18 13.03 -24.78 4.27
N GLU A 19 12.57 -23.52 4.41
CA GLU A 19 13.07 -22.56 5.39
C GLU A 19 12.04 -22.27 6.51
N GLU A 20 12.48 -22.22 7.77
CA GLU A 20 11.60 -21.84 8.90
C GLU A 20 11.35 -20.32 9.01
N VAL A 21 12.12 -19.51 8.28
CA VAL A 21 12.07 -18.04 8.33
C VAL A 21 11.46 -17.49 7.05
N ILE A 22 10.84 -16.30 7.15
CA ILE A 22 10.30 -15.61 5.97
C ILE A 22 11.46 -15.31 5.02
N ARG A 23 11.32 -15.80 3.79
CA ARG A 23 12.21 -15.50 2.68
C ARG A 23 11.69 -14.27 1.96
N LEU A 24 12.61 -13.39 1.57
CA LEU A 24 12.32 -12.18 0.81
C LEU A 24 13.10 -12.23 -0.51
N ALA A 25 12.48 -11.75 -1.58
CA ALA A 25 13.12 -11.65 -2.90
C ALA A 25 12.64 -10.38 -3.63
N PRO A 26 13.47 -9.76 -4.48
CA PRO A 26 13.03 -8.64 -5.31
C PRO A 26 11.99 -9.11 -6.33
N ALA A 27 11.03 -8.24 -6.64
CA ALA A 27 9.94 -8.50 -7.58
C ALA A 27 9.93 -7.47 -8.73
N PRO A 28 10.97 -7.43 -9.59
CA PRO A 28 11.06 -6.45 -10.67
C PRO A 28 9.96 -6.61 -11.72
N ASP A 29 9.54 -7.84 -11.99
CA ASP A 29 8.42 -8.17 -12.86
C ASP A 29 7.08 -7.65 -12.32
N LEU A 30 6.89 -7.70 -11.00
CA LEU A 30 5.75 -7.07 -10.33
C LEU A 30 5.77 -5.55 -10.50
N LYS A 31 6.93 -4.91 -10.29
CA LYS A 31 7.09 -3.47 -10.52
C LYS A 31 6.72 -3.10 -11.96
N GLU A 32 7.31 -3.77 -12.95
CA GLU A 32 7.06 -3.52 -14.38
C GLU A 32 5.57 -3.66 -14.72
N TRP A 33 4.92 -4.70 -14.21
CA TRP A 33 3.51 -4.93 -14.44
C TRP A 33 2.62 -3.86 -13.79
N VAL A 34 2.94 -3.43 -12.57
CA VAL A 34 2.22 -2.35 -11.89
C VAL A 34 2.37 -1.03 -12.64
N VAL A 35 3.60 -0.69 -13.06
CA VAL A 35 3.84 0.52 -13.85
C VAL A 35 3.01 0.52 -15.12
N ALA A 36 3.01 -0.59 -15.87
CA ALA A 36 2.27 -0.70 -17.13
C ALA A 36 0.74 -0.63 -16.96
N ASN A 37 0.21 -1.06 -15.82
CA ASN A 37 -1.24 -1.18 -15.63
C ASN A 37 -1.86 -0.05 -14.79
N TRP A 38 -1.26 0.34 -13.66
CA TRP A 38 -1.79 1.40 -12.78
C TRP A 38 -1.20 2.76 -13.05
N LEU A 39 0.10 2.82 -13.33
CA LEU A 39 0.88 4.07 -13.33
C LEU A 39 1.20 4.58 -14.74
N THR A 40 0.53 4.04 -15.77
CA THR A 40 0.67 4.47 -17.16
C THR A 40 -0.69 4.87 -17.69
N VAL A 41 -0.81 6.08 -18.22
CA VAL A 41 -2.03 6.56 -18.88
C VAL A 41 -2.39 5.63 -20.03
N GLY A 42 -3.63 5.12 -20.01
CA GLY A 42 -4.13 4.13 -20.98
C GLY A 42 -3.85 2.66 -20.62
N GLY A 43 -3.17 2.41 -19.48
CA GLY A 43 -3.08 1.07 -18.88
C GLY A 43 -4.46 0.52 -18.51
N HIS A 44 -4.61 -0.81 -18.54
CA HIS A 44 -5.91 -1.46 -18.31
C HIS A 44 -6.50 -1.18 -16.92
N LEU A 45 -5.64 -0.91 -15.94
CA LEU A 45 -6.00 -0.60 -14.57
C LEU A 45 -5.49 0.79 -14.19
N HIS A 46 -5.41 1.74 -15.13
CA HIS A 46 -4.91 3.08 -14.83
C HIS A 46 -5.76 3.70 -13.70
N ASN A 47 -5.10 4.32 -12.72
CA ASN A 47 -5.78 5.05 -11.66
C ASN A 47 -5.17 6.45 -11.52
N PRO A 48 -5.93 7.51 -11.86
CA PRO A 48 -5.45 8.89 -11.70
C PRO A 48 -5.05 9.25 -10.27
N ASP A 49 -5.61 8.58 -9.26
CA ASP A 49 -5.23 8.79 -7.86
C ASP A 49 -3.74 8.50 -7.61
N HIS A 50 -3.11 7.69 -8.46
CA HIS A 50 -1.69 7.33 -8.38
C HIS A 50 -0.79 8.07 -9.39
N ASP A 51 -1.32 9.06 -10.13
CA ASP A 51 -0.53 9.79 -11.13
C ASP A 51 0.68 10.50 -10.51
N HIS A 52 0.58 10.92 -9.25
CA HIS A 52 1.71 11.51 -8.51
C HIS A 52 2.88 10.52 -8.29
N ILE A 53 2.61 9.22 -8.22
CA ILE A 53 3.63 8.15 -8.15
C ILE A 53 4.26 7.99 -9.53
N ALA A 54 3.43 7.99 -10.59
CA ALA A 54 3.87 7.85 -11.97
C ALA A 54 4.82 8.99 -12.39
N GLU A 55 4.47 10.21 -12.03
CA GLU A 55 5.29 11.41 -12.28
C GLU A 55 6.67 11.28 -11.65
N LEU A 56 6.77 10.81 -10.40
CA LEU A 56 8.08 10.61 -9.78
C LEU A 56 8.86 9.43 -10.35
N LEU A 57 8.20 8.34 -10.70
CA LEU A 57 8.90 7.20 -11.31
C LEU A 57 9.47 7.53 -12.69
N HIS A 58 8.88 8.49 -13.41
CA HIS A 58 9.42 8.97 -14.67
C HIS A 58 10.76 9.70 -14.47
N ASP A 59 10.90 10.46 -13.38
CA ASP A 59 12.10 11.27 -13.10
C ASP A 59 13.14 10.54 -12.23
N ASP A 60 12.70 9.59 -11.40
CA ASP A 60 13.53 8.82 -10.47
C ASP A 60 13.06 7.36 -10.38
N GLU A 61 13.74 6.47 -11.12
CA GLU A 61 13.45 5.03 -11.11
C GLU A 61 13.64 4.38 -9.73
N THR A 62 14.35 5.05 -8.81
CA THR A 62 14.62 4.59 -7.45
C THR A 62 13.47 4.84 -6.48
N PHE A 63 12.45 5.59 -6.92
CA PHE A 63 11.33 6.00 -6.08
C PHE A 63 10.53 4.82 -5.49
N LEU A 64 10.25 3.80 -6.30
CA LEU A 64 9.45 2.64 -5.88
C LEU A 64 10.10 1.32 -6.31
N ALA A 65 10.15 0.37 -5.40
CA ALA A 65 10.54 -1.02 -5.65
C ALA A 65 9.50 -1.99 -5.06
N PHE A 66 9.52 -3.24 -5.54
CA PHE A 66 8.64 -4.30 -5.08
C PHE A 66 9.45 -5.52 -4.62
N ALA A 67 8.92 -6.24 -3.64
CA ALA A 67 9.46 -7.50 -3.16
C ALA A 67 8.37 -8.53 -2.87
N TRP A 68 8.73 -9.79 -3.03
CA TRP A 68 7.96 -10.94 -2.55
C TRP A 68 8.40 -11.29 -1.13
N ALA A 69 7.43 -11.61 -0.28
CA ALA A 69 7.64 -12.32 0.98
C ALA A 69 7.02 -13.70 0.88
N SER A 70 7.72 -14.74 1.35
CA SER A 70 7.23 -16.12 1.19
C SER A 70 5.94 -16.41 1.95
N SER A 71 5.63 -15.61 2.97
CA SER A 71 4.38 -15.67 3.73
C SER A 71 4.05 -14.32 4.37
N ALA A 72 2.79 -14.15 4.76
CA ALA A 72 2.32 -12.98 5.49
C ALA A 72 3.14 -12.69 6.75
N ALA A 73 3.42 -11.41 6.98
CA ALA A 73 3.95 -10.97 8.25
C ALA A 73 2.86 -10.99 9.34
N VAL A 74 3.27 -11.15 10.60
CA VAL A 74 2.37 -11.02 11.75
C VAL A 74 2.66 -9.71 12.49
N ALA A 75 1.71 -8.78 12.46
CA ALA A 75 1.79 -7.51 13.18
C ALA A 75 0.59 -7.34 14.11
N LYS A 76 0.83 -7.06 15.39
CA LYS A 76 -0.23 -6.85 16.41
C LYS A 76 -1.30 -7.97 16.40
N LYS A 77 -0.88 -9.23 16.26
CA LYS A 77 -1.74 -10.43 16.15
C LYS A 77 -2.67 -10.46 14.92
N ARG A 78 -2.38 -9.65 13.90
CA ARG A 78 -3.07 -9.68 12.61
C ARG A 78 -2.08 -10.07 11.53
N MET A 79 -2.57 -10.82 10.54
CA MET A 79 -1.83 -11.09 9.31
C MET A 79 -1.76 -9.82 8.47
N VAL A 80 -0.60 -9.59 7.87
CA VAL A 80 -0.30 -8.49 6.96
C VAL A 80 0.09 -9.11 5.62
N LEU A 81 -0.79 -9.01 4.63
CA LEU A 81 -0.62 -9.61 3.30
C LEU A 81 0.21 -8.74 2.36
N GLY A 82 0.32 -7.45 2.66
CA GLY A 82 1.15 -6.49 1.96
C GLY A 82 1.61 -5.40 2.93
N GLN A 83 2.74 -4.79 2.60
CA GLN A 83 3.28 -3.67 3.35
C GLN A 83 4.00 -2.72 2.39
N CYS A 84 3.46 -1.53 2.23
CA CYS A 84 4.18 -0.36 1.76
C CYS A 84 4.96 0.29 2.91
N GLU A 85 6.23 0.57 2.69
CA GLU A 85 7.05 1.35 3.60
C GLU A 85 7.86 2.43 2.88
N LYS A 86 8.02 3.58 3.55
CA LYS A 86 9.08 4.54 3.20
C LYS A 86 10.37 4.05 3.84
N VAL A 87 11.36 3.67 3.03
CA VAL A 87 12.55 2.97 3.51
C VAL A 87 13.37 3.90 4.40
N MET A 88 13.46 3.55 5.68
CA MET A 88 14.17 4.33 6.69
C MET A 88 15.09 3.43 7.51
N ILE A 89 16.40 3.54 7.29
CA ILE A 89 17.41 2.74 8.01
C ILE A 89 17.84 3.47 9.28
N ASN A 90 17.07 3.28 10.36
CA ASN A 90 17.26 3.95 11.65
C ASN A 90 18.30 3.25 12.56
N VAL A 91 19.40 2.77 11.98
CA VAL A 91 20.51 2.12 12.67
C VAL A 91 21.85 2.64 12.12
N GLY A 92 22.94 2.42 12.86
CA GLY A 92 24.29 2.85 12.47
C GLY A 92 25.26 1.68 12.22
N GLY A 93 26.47 2.03 11.76
CA GLY A 93 27.59 1.10 11.59
C GLY A 93 27.26 -0.09 10.69
N TRP A 94 27.72 -1.28 11.07
CA TRP A 94 27.53 -2.49 10.28
C TRP A 94 26.07 -2.94 10.15
N LYS A 95 25.17 -2.53 11.06
CA LYS A 95 23.74 -2.83 10.92
C LYS A 95 23.14 -2.07 9.73
N LYS A 96 23.49 -0.79 9.58
CA LYS A 96 23.13 0.04 8.43
C LYS A 96 23.70 -0.55 7.15
N ALA A 97 25.01 -0.83 7.14
CA ALA A 97 25.70 -1.34 5.96
C ALA A 97 25.08 -2.64 5.42
N ARG A 98 24.69 -3.60 6.29
CA ARG A 98 24.02 -4.84 5.85
C ARG A 98 22.63 -4.60 5.26
N GLN A 99 21.85 -3.68 5.84
CA GLN A 99 20.52 -3.36 5.30
C GLN A 99 20.61 -2.64 3.95
N GLU A 100 21.53 -1.67 3.82
CA GLU A 100 21.78 -0.98 2.55
C GLU A 100 22.34 -1.92 1.48
N GLN A 101 23.25 -2.82 1.86
CA GLN A 101 23.79 -3.83 0.95
C GLN A 101 22.68 -4.72 0.40
N GLN A 102 21.78 -5.23 1.25
CA GLN A 102 20.67 -6.06 0.81
C GLN A 102 19.81 -5.37 -0.26
N MET A 103 19.47 -4.10 -0.06
CA MET A 103 18.68 -3.33 -1.02
C MET A 103 19.44 -3.10 -2.34
N ARG A 104 20.73 -2.77 -2.26
CA ARG A 104 21.58 -2.56 -3.45
C ARG A 104 21.82 -3.85 -4.23
N ASP A 105 21.99 -4.98 -3.56
CA ASP A 105 22.17 -6.27 -4.21
C ASP A 105 20.88 -6.71 -4.92
N TRP A 106 19.71 -6.33 -4.39
CA TRP A 106 18.41 -6.61 -4.99
C TRP A 106 18.01 -5.65 -6.12
N PHE A 107 18.20 -4.35 -5.92
CA PHE A 107 17.62 -3.31 -6.77
C PHE A 107 18.68 -2.44 -7.47
N GLY A 108 19.96 -2.55 -7.10
CA GLY A 108 21.03 -1.63 -7.52
C GLY A 108 21.10 -0.33 -6.72
N PHE A 109 20.07 -0.03 -5.93
CA PHE A 109 19.92 1.18 -5.12
C PHE A 109 19.18 0.90 -3.81
N VAL A 110 19.04 1.92 -2.96
CA VAL A 110 18.15 1.87 -1.80
C VAL A 110 16.86 2.61 -2.19
N PRO A 111 15.71 1.92 -2.35
CA PRO A 111 14.49 2.56 -2.82
C PRO A 111 13.96 3.60 -1.83
N VAL A 112 13.21 4.60 -2.32
CA VAL A 112 12.49 5.53 -1.42
C VAL A 112 11.29 4.82 -0.77
N TYR A 113 10.52 4.09 -1.57
CA TYR A 113 9.41 3.25 -1.13
C TYR A 113 9.62 1.79 -1.56
N LEU A 114 9.30 0.87 -0.65
CA LEU A 114 9.29 -0.56 -0.92
C LEU A 114 7.90 -1.11 -0.61
N ILE A 115 7.29 -1.77 -1.59
CA ILE A 115 6.07 -2.56 -1.39
C ILE A 115 6.46 -4.03 -1.34
N THR A 116 6.20 -4.67 -0.20
CA THR A 116 6.40 -6.12 -0.03
C THR A 116 5.06 -6.81 0.04
N VAL A 117 4.84 -7.87 -0.74
CA VAL A 117 3.57 -8.62 -0.76
C VAL A 117 3.78 -10.11 -0.50
N ASP A 118 2.80 -10.73 0.16
CA ASP A 118 2.76 -12.16 0.46
C ASP A 118 2.59 -12.97 -0.83
N ALA A 119 3.64 -13.69 -1.20
CA ALA A 119 3.71 -14.56 -2.36
C ALA A 119 2.72 -15.72 -2.27
N SER A 120 2.57 -16.35 -1.11
CA SER A 120 1.64 -17.46 -0.91
C SER A 120 0.20 -17.00 -1.10
N PHE A 121 -0.16 -15.82 -0.57
CA PHE A 121 -1.46 -15.22 -0.84
C PHE A 121 -1.64 -14.88 -2.33
N CYS A 122 -0.65 -14.27 -2.97
CA CYS A 122 -0.76 -13.88 -4.38
C CYS A 122 -0.90 -15.07 -5.33
N GLU A 123 -0.26 -16.20 -5.02
CA GLU A 123 -0.40 -17.46 -5.76
C GLU A 123 -1.81 -18.05 -5.64
N ASN A 124 -2.39 -18.01 -4.43
CA ASN A 124 -3.66 -18.67 -4.11
C ASN A 124 -4.91 -17.78 -4.28
N SER A 125 -4.72 -16.47 -4.43
CA SER A 125 -5.81 -15.49 -4.59
C SER A 125 -6.28 -15.38 -6.04
N ASN A 126 -7.54 -14.98 -6.24
CA ASN A 126 -8.03 -14.65 -7.57
C ASN A 126 -7.52 -13.28 -8.06
N ASP A 127 -7.73 -12.97 -9.34
CA ASP A 127 -7.23 -11.73 -9.95
C ASP A 127 -7.72 -10.46 -9.25
N VAL A 128 -8.97 -10.46 -8.75
CA VAL A 128 -9.56 -9.28 -8.07
C VAL A 128 -8.92 -9.06 -6.72
N GLU A 129 -8.75 -10.11 -5.92
CA GLU A 129 -8.09 -10.06 -4.61
C GLU A 129 -6.64 -9.58 -4.73
N PHE A 130 -5.91 -10.10 -5.72
CA PHE A 130 -4.55 -9.68 -6.02
C PHE A 130 -4.46 -8.22 -6.45
N CYS A 131 -5.27 -7.79 -7.43
CA CYS A 131 -5.27 -6.41 -7.90
C CYS A 131 -5.64 -5.44 -6.78
N ARG A 132 -6.60 -5.82 -5.93
CA ARG A 132 -6.97 -5.03 -4.75
C ARG A 132 -5.82 -4.88 -3.76
N LEU A 133 -5.10 -5.97 -3.45
CA LEU A 133 -3.94 -5.90 -2.56
C LEU A 133 -2.88 -4.94 -3.10
N ILE A 134 -2.54 -5.05 -4.39
CA ILE A 134 -1.55 -4.18 -5.03
C ILE A 134 -1.96 -2.71 -4.95
N GLU A 135 -3.22 -2.41 -5.28
CA GLU A 135 -3.71 -1.04 -5.24
C GLU A 135 -3.84 -0.49 -3.82
N HIS A 136 -4.23 -1.32 -2.85
CA HIS A 136 -4.19 -0.99 -1.43
C HIS A 136 -2.79 -0.53 -1.00
N GLU A 137 -1.75 -1.27 -1.38
CA GLU A 137 -0.38 -0.87 -1.04
C GLU A 137 0.09 0.39 -1.77
N LEU A 138 -0.38 0.64 -3.00
CA LEU A 138 -0.09 1.89 -3.71
C LEU A 138 -0.72 3.11 -3.01
N TYR A 139 -1.94 2.96 -2.48
CA TYR A 139 -2.62 4.03 -1.72
C TYR A 139 -1.89 4.43 -0.43
N HIS A 140 -0.99 3.59 0.09
CA HIS A 140 -0.12 3.98 1.21
C HIS A 140 0.96 5.00 0.82
N ILE A 141 1.22 5.20 -0.48
CA ILE A 141 2.07 6.30 -0.95
C ILE A 141 1.15 7.51 -1.15
N GLY A 142 1.07 8.38 -0.14
CA GLY A 142 0.28 9.61 -0.21
C GLY A 142 1.12 10.80 -0.68
N VAL A 143 0.46 11.85 -1.18
CA VAL A 143 1.08 13.13 -1.54
C VAL A 143 0.38 14.27 -0.80
N GLU A 144 1.15 15.16 -0.18
CA GLU A 144 0.62 16.35 0.48
C GLU A 144 -0.04 17.25 -0.57
N ARG A 145 -1.24 17.77 -0.27
CA ARG A 145 -2.01 18.65 -1.16
C ARG A 145 -2.39 19.94 -0.43
N ASP A 146 -2.48 21.03 -1.19
CA ASP A 146 -2.94 22.32 -0.68
C ASP A 146 -4.48 22.43 -0.65
N GLU A 147 -5.00 23.62 -0.33
CA GLU A 147 -6.44 23.88 -0.22
C GLU A 147 -7.18 23.74 -1.57
N ASP A 148 -6.47 23.90 -2.68
CA ASP A 148 -7.00 23.73 -4.03
C ASP A 148 -6.89 22.28 -4.52
N GLY A 149 -6.23 21.41 -3.74
CA GLY A 149 -6.03 20.00 -4.03
C GLY A 149 -4.78 19.70 -4.86
N GLU A 150 -3.92 20.70 -5.10
CA GLU A 150 -2.70 20.54 -5.89
C GLU A 150 -1.56 19.97 -5.04
N PRO A 151 -0.67 19.12 -5.61
CA PRO A 151 0.47 18.58 -4.87
C PRO A 151 1.41 19.66 -4.34
N ILE A 152 1.71 19.61 -3.04
CA ILE A 152 2.67 20.51 -2.41
C ILE A 152 4.09 20.01 -2.76
N CYS A 153 4.84 20.82 -3.50
CA CYS A 153 6.24 20.53 -3.81
C CYS A 153 7.20 21.04 -2.72
N SER A 154 8.36 20.39 -2.64
CA SER A 154 9.48 20.82 -1.80
C SER A 154 10.20 22.00 -2.45
N ASP A 155 10.41 23.09 -1.70
CA ASP A 155 11.18 24.26 -2.17
C ASP A 155 12.64 23.93 -2.51
N VAL A 156 13.15 22.80 -1.99
CA VAL A 156 14.54 22.37 -2.20
C VAL A 156 14.67 21.48 -3.43
N THR A 157 13.76 20.52 -3.61
CA THR A 157 13.88 19.51 -4.67
C THR A 157 12.96 19.78 -5.86
N GLY A 158 11.96 20.65 -5.71
CA GLY A 158 10.91 20.89 -6.70
C GLY A 158 9.91 19.73 -6.84
N LEU A 159 10.11 18.63 -6.13
CA LEU A 159 9.30 17.41 -6.23
C LEU A 159 8.14 17.40 -5.23
N PRO A 160 7.00 16.75 -5.54
CA PRO A 160 5.88 16.58 -4.61
C PRO A 160 6.29 15.90 -3.30
N LYS A 161 5.75 16.40 -2.19
CA LYS A 161 6.02 15.87 -0.85
C LYS A 161 5.17 14.62 -0.59
N HIS A 162 5.84 13.47 -0.63
CA HIS A 162 5.20 12.19 -0.36
C HIS A 162 5.32 11.76 1.12
N TYR A 163 4.23 11.22 1.64
CA TYR A 163 4.15 10.65 2.98
C TYR A 163 3.69 9.18 2.93
N LEU A 164 3.85 8.47 4.04
CA LEU A 164 3.30 7.13 4.19
C LEU A 164 1.90 7.28 4.79
N ALA A 165 0.87 7.14 3.96
CA ALA A 165 -0.51 7.18 4.40
C ALA A 165 -0.81 5.96 5.29
N GLY A 166 -1.59 6.16 6.36
CA GLY A 166 -2.06 5.05 7.18
C GLY A 166 -3.11 4.22 6.45
N HIS A 167 -3.70 3.24 7.15
CA HIS A 167 -4.98 2.65 6.75
C HIS A 167 -6.11 3.67 7.00
N ASP A 168 -6.03 4.80 6.32
CA ASP A 168 -6.96 5.93 6.40
C ASP A 168 -8.26 5.62 5.66
N VAL A 169 -9.33 6.33 6.02
CA VAL A 169 -10.59 6.41 5.28
C VAL A 169 -10.37 6.69 3.78
N GLU A 170 -9.37 7.47 3.40
CA GLU A 170 -9.04 7.79 2.00
C GLU A 170 -8.66 6.53 1.19
N VAL A 171 -7.83 5.66 1.77
CA VAL A 171 -7.51 4.33 1.21
C VAL A 171 -8.80 3.53 1.03
N PHE A 172 -9.67 3.51 2.04
CA PHE A 172 -10.94 2.79 1.99
C PHE A 172 -11.90 3.35 0.94
N PHE A 173 -11.95 4.67 0.72
CA PHE A 173 -12.79 5.28 -0.31
C PHE A 173 -12.32 4.89 -1.71
N GLY A 174 -11.03 4.99 -1.98
CA GLY A 174 -10.43 4.59 -3.26
C GLY A 174 -10.71 3.11 -3.57
N GLU A 175 -10.39 2.23 -2.62
CA GLU A 175 -10.67 0.80 -2.73
C GLU A 175 -12.15 0.49 -2.95
N THR A 176 -13.03 1.06 -2.12
CA THR A 176 -14.47 0.77 -2.17
C THR A 176 -15.09 1.26 -3.49
N LYS A 177 -14.65 2.42 -3.98
CA LYS A 177 -15.09 2.97 -5.27
C LYS A 177 -14.71 2.08 -6.44
N ARG A 178 -13.54 1.42 -6.37
CA ARG A 178 -12.94 0.69 -7.48
C ARG A 178 -13.24 -0.81 -7.48
N TRP A 179 -13.13 -1.43 -6.32
CA TRP A 179 -13.29 -2.88 -6.13
C TRP A 179 -14.61 -3.25 -5.45
N GLY A 180 -15.36 -2.27 -4.96
CA GLY A 180 -16.57 -2.48 -4.18
C GLY A 180 -16.30 -2.75 -2.70
N ALA A 181 -17.37 -2.67 -1.90
CA ALA A 181 -17.29 -2.86 -0.46
C ALA A 181 -16.95 -4.32 -0.07
N ASP A 182 -15.93 -4.50 0.76
CA ASP A 182 -15.64 -5.79 1.40
C ASP A 182 -16.66 -6.12 2.51
N ALA A 183 -16.48 -7.27 3.15
CA ALA A 183 -17.36 -7.74 4.22
C ALA A 183 -17.39 -6.79 5.44
N ASN A 184 -16.27 -6.17 5.80
CA ASN A 184 -16.21 -5.22 6.92
C ASN A 184 -16.90 -3.91 6.56
N VAL A 185 -16.69 -3.37 5.36
CA VAL A 185 -17.38 -2.17 4.86
C VAL A 185 -18.88 -2.44 4.74
N LYS A 186 -19.29 -3.59 4.19
CA LYS A 186 -20.70 -4.00 4.12
C LYS A 186 -21.33 -4.09 5.51
N ARG A 187 -20.63 -4.69 6.48
CA ARG A 187 -21.07 -4.75 7.87
C ARG A 187 -21.17 -3.36 8.50
N LEU A 188 -20.23 -2.47 8.21
CA LEU A 188 -20.28 -1.08 8.68
C LEU A 188 -21.48 -0.34 8.08
N LEU A 189 -21.73 -0.49 6.78
CA LEU A 189 -22.90 0.08 6.10
C LEU A 189 -24.21 -0.46 6.68
N GLU A 190 -24.26 -1.75 7.03
CA GLU A 190 -25.41 -2.37 7.68
C GLU A 190 -25.63 -1.79 9.09
N ILE A 191 -24.57 -1.64 9.88
CA ILE A 191 -24.63 -1.01 11.21
C ILE A 191 -25.09 0.44 11.08
N ALA A 192 -24.53 1.21 10.13
CA ALA A 192 -24.82 2.63 9.93
C ALA A 192 -26.26 2.92 9.47
N LYS A 193 -26.97 1.93 8.91
CA LYS A 193 -28.41 2.03 8.60
C LYS A 193 -29.29 2.05 9.85
N ASN A 194 -28.79 1.58 11.00
CA ASN A 194 -29.53 1.57 12.24
C ASN A 194 -29.36 2.90 12.98
N ALA A 195 -30.36 3.29 13.77
CA ALA A 195 -30.21 4.42 14.68
C ALA A 195 -29.03 4.19 15.63
N PRO A 196 -28.22 5.23 15.95
CA PRO A 196 -27.15 5.10 16.92
C PRO A 196 -27.66 4.54 18.25
N PHE A 197 -26.90 3.62 18.84
CA PHE A 197 -27.25 3.03 20.14
C PHE A 197 -27.36 4.09 21.26
N VAL A 198 -26.57 5.16 21.15
CA VAL A 198 -26.62 6.30 22.05
C VAL A 198 -27.44 7.41 21.41
N SER A 199 -28.60 7.72 22.00
CA SER A 199 -29.46 8.80 21.50
C SER A 199 -28.87 10.18 21.79
N GLU A 200 -29.19 11.17 20.96
CA GLU A 200 -28.84 12.58 21.21
C GLU A 200 -29.34 13.07 22.57
N LYS A 201 -30.52 12.59 23.01
CA LYS A 201 -31.07 12.87 24.35
C LYS A 201 -30.16 12.35 25.45
N SER A 202 -29.64 11.12 25.31
CA SER A 202 -28.69 10.53 26.26
C SER A 202 -27.37 11.28 26.30
N ILE A 203 -26.89 11.74 25.14
CA ILE A 203 -25.69 12.58 25.02
C ILE A 203 -25.91 13.93 25.71
N SER A 204 -27.00 14.63 25.39
CA SER A 204 -27.35 15.93 25.99
C SER A 204 -27.54 15.84 27.51
N ALA A 205 -28.24 14.81 28.01
CA ALA A 205 -28.43 14.59 29.44
C ALA A 205 -27.12 14.28 30.18
N CYS A 206 -26.16 13.62 29.53
CA CYS A 206 -24.86 13.30 30.11
C CYS A 206 -23.87 14.47 30.05
N CYS A 207 -23.81 15.19 28.92
CA CYS A 207 -22.85 16.26 28.66
C CYS A 207 -23.27 17.62 29.25
N GLY A 208 -24.47 17.74 29.82
CA GLY A 208 -24.92 18.95 30.52
C GLY A 208 -25.28 20.12 29.61
N ASN A 209 -25.30 19.95 28.29
CA ASN A 209 -25.94 20.89 27.37
C ASN A 209 -27.46 20.68 27.44
N CYS A 210 -28.05 21.08 28.56
CA CYS A 210 -29.47 21.40 28.60
C CYS A 210 -29.66 22.54 27.60
N VAL A 211 -30.30 22.25 26.47
CA VAL A 211 -30.96 23.30 25.70
C VAL A 211 -31.96 23.91 26.68
N ILE A 212 -31.68 25.12 27.14
CA ILE A 212 -32.63 25.93 27.89
C ILE A 212 -33.74 26.23 26.88
N GLY A 213 -34.76 25.37 26.84
CA GLY A 213 -36.08 25.71 26.32
C GLY A 213 -36.87 26.43 27.38
#